data_AF-A0A2V9QG65-F1
#
_entry.id   AF-A0A2V9QG65-F1
#
_cell.length_a   1.000
_cell.length_b   1.000
_cell.length_c   1.000
_cell.angle_alpha   90.00
_cell.angle_beta   90.00
_cell.angle_gamma   90.00
#
_symmetry.space_group_name_H-M   'P 1'
#
loop_
_entity.id
_entity.type
_entity.pdbx_description
1 polymer ?
#
loop_
_entity_poly.entity_id
_entity_poly.type
_entity_poly.pdbx_seq_one_letter_code
_entity_poly.pdbx_strand_id
1 'polypeptide(L)' 'MSDANWQALYTAALSESDPSKLNIKIEVARRAIHRRLDEIRDTDSREAQQLDRALHALFTLEARRRSA' A
#
# COMPACT_ATOMS: atom_id res chain seq x y z
N MET A 1 -3.17 18.97 2.26
CA MET A 1 -3.74 18.04 1.26
C MET A 1 -3.03 16.69 1.42
N SER A 2 -3.14 16.01 2.57
CA SER A 2 -2.08 15.05 2.94
C SER A 2 -2.56 13.70 3.49
N ASP A 3 -3.86 13.38 3.42
CA ASP A 3 -4.39 12.15 4.02
C ASP A 3 -4.94 11.17 2.97
N ALA A 4 -5.27 11.63 1.76
CA ALA A 4 -5.92 10.82 0.72
C ALA A 4 -4.95 10.05 -0.21
N ASN A 5 -3.63 10.20 -0.05
CA ASN A 5 -2.69 9.75 -1.07
C ASN A 5 -2.40 8.24 -1.01
N TRP A 6 -2.36 7.63 0.17
CA TRP A 6 -2.02 6.20 0.30
C TRP A 6 -3.11 5.29 -0.30
N GLN A 7 -4.39 5.66 -0.14
CA GLN A 7 -5.52 4.91 -0.70
C GLN A 7 -5.50 4.95 -2.23
N ALA A 8 -5.29 6.12 -2.81
CA ALA A 8 -5.20 6.26 -4.28
C ALA A 8 -4.04 5.44 -4.85
N LEU A 9 -2.88 5.45 -4.19
CA LEU A 9 -1.72 4.65 -4.58
C LEU A 9 -1.97 3.15 -4.43
N TYR A 10 -2.65 2.74 -3.36
CA TYR A 10 -3.07 1.35 -3.14
C TYR A 10 -4.03 0.86 -4.23
N THR A 11 -5.07 1.64 -4.55
CA THR A 11 -5.99 1.30 -5.63
C THR A 11 -5.27 1.28 -6.99
N ALA A 12 -4.37 2.22 -7.25
CA ALA A 12 -3.58 2.24 -8.47
C ALA A 12 -2.67 1.01 -8.62
N ALA A 13 -2.15 0.46 -7.52
CA ALA A 13 -1.40 -0.79 -7.52
C ALA A 13 -2.30 -2.01 -7.78
N LEU A 14 -3.50 -2.05 -7.18
CA LEU A 14 -4.46 -3.13 -7.42
C LEU A 14 -4.96 -3.19 -8.87
N SER A 15 -5.15 -2.03 -9.51
CA SER A 15 -5.59 -1.94 -10.91
C SER A 15 -4.46 -2.08 -11.93
N GLU A 16 -3.20 -2.17 -11.50
CA GLU A 16 -2.08 -2.27 -12.42
C GLU A 16 -1.91 -3.70 -12.96
N SER A 17 -2.03 -3.83 -14.28
CA SER A 17 -1.91 -5.12 -14.97
C SER A 17 -0.48 -5.38 -15.44
N ASP A 18 0.32 -4.34 -15.68
CA ASP A 18 1.70 -4.47 -16.13
C ASP A 18 2.62 -4.88 -14.96
N PRO A 19 3.30 -6.05 -15.02
CA PRO A 19 4.14 -6.53 -13.91
C PRO A 19 5.36 -5.63 -13.64
N SER A 20 5.90 -4.98 -14.68
CA SER A 20 7.04 -4.07 -14.52
C SER A 20 6.61 -2.79 -13.80
N LYS A 21 5.41 -2.27 -14.10
CA LYS A 21 4.85 -1.08 -13.43
C LYS A 21 4.22 -1.41 -12.08
N LEU A 22 3.73 -2.63 -11.90
CA LEU A 22 3.14 -3.07 -10.65
C LEU A 22 4.16 -2.99 -9.52
N ASN A 23 5.37 -3.53 -9.71
CA ASN A 23 6.39 -3.51 -8.67
C ASN A 23 6.70 -2.08 -8.22
N ILE A 24 6.80 -1.15 -9.17
CA ILE A 24 6.99 0.28 -8.89
C ILE A 24 5.80 0.83 -8.10
N LYS A 25 4.56 0.55 -8.50
CA LYS A 25 3.36 1.02 -7.81
C LYS A 25 3.18 0.42 -6.42
N ILE A 26 3.50 -0.85 -6.24
CA ILE A 26 3.51 -1.52 -4.94
C ILE A 26 4.52 -0.85 -4.02
N GLU A 27 5.73 -0.55 -4.50
CA GLU A 27 6.75 0.12 -3.69
C GLU A 27 6.32 1.54 -3.30
N VAL A 28 5.76 2.30 -4.24
CA VAL A 28 5.24 3.66 -3.98
C VAL A 28 4.10 3.61 -2.97
N ALA A 29 3.15 2.68 -3.12
CA ALA A 29 2.06 2.50 -2.17
C ALA A 29 2.57 2.08 -0.77
N ARG A 30 3.53 1.15 -0.71
CA ARG A 30 4.17 0.71 0.55
C ARG A 30 4.85 1.88 1.26
N ARG A 31 5.63 2.71 0.55
CA ARG A 31 6.27 3.89 1.14
C ARG A 31 5.25 4.90 1.68
N ALA A 32 4.18 5.15 0.94
CA ALA A 32 3.12 6.05 1.37
C ALA A 32 2.40 5.53 2.64
N ILE A 33 2.11 4.23 2.67
CA ILE A 33 1.48 3.58 3.83
C ILE A 33 2.41 3.61 5.05
N HIS A 34 3.70 3.27 4.90
CA HIS A 34 4.66 3.35 6.02
C HIS A 34 4.81 4.77 6.56
N ARG A 35 4.92 5.77 5.68
CA ARG A 35 4.98 7.18 6.10
C ARG A 35 3.76 7.55 6.92
N ARG A 36 2.57 7.10 6.49
CA ARG A 36 1.33 7.37 7.20
C ARG A 36 1.28 6.66 8.55
N LEU A 37 1.75 5.41 8.61
CA LEU A 37 1.90 4.64 9.84
C LEU A 37 2.84 5.34 10.84
N ASP A 38 3.94 5.93 10.37
CA ASP A 38 4.83 6.74 11.21
C ASP A 38 4.16 8.04 11.69
N GLU A 39 3.37 8.71 10.84
CA GLU A 39 2.63 9.93 11.21
C GLU A 39 1.57 9.65 12.28
N ILE A 40 0.91 8.49 12.24
CA ILE A 40 -0.14 8.12 13.19
C ILE A 40 0.35 7.16 14.28
N ARG A 41 1.67 6.92 14.40
CA ARG A 41 2.25 5.89 15.27
C ARG A 41 1.85 6.02 16.74
N ASP A 42 1.70 7.25 17.21
CA ASP A 42 1.30 7.55 18.59
C ASP A 42 -0.22 7.58 18.79
N THR A 43 -1.00 7.32 17.73
CA THR A 43 -2.46 7.27 17.79
C THR A 43 -2.93 5.87 17.45
N ASP A 44 -3.43 5.15 18.45
CA ASP A 44 -4.03 3.81 18.25
C ASP A 44 -5.36 3.96 17.52
N SER A 45 -5.26 4.08 16.19
CA SER A 45 -6.34 4.46 15.30
C SER A 45 -6.77 3.27 14.46
N ARG A 46 -8.08 3.20 14.20
CA ARG A 46 -8.66 2.33 13.17
C ARG A 46 -7.99 2.50 11.80
N GLU A 47 -7.36 3.64 11.56
CA GLU A 47 -6.53 3.92 10.38
C GLU A 47 -5.25 3.05 10.36
N ALA A 48 -4.54 2.88 11.47
CA ALA A 48 -3.35 2.03 11.55
C ALA A 48 -3.66 0.58 11.18
N GLN A 49 -4.77 0.03 11.68
CA GLN A 49 -5.22 -1.31 11.29
C GLN A 49 -5.57 -1.42 9.79
N GLN A 50 -6.09 -0.35 9.17
CA GLN A 50 -6.37 -0.34 7.73
C GLN A 50 -5.07 -0.29 6.91
N LEU A 51 -4.09 0.50 7.34
CA LEU A 51 -2.78 0.59 6.72
C LEU A 51 -2.03 -0.74 6.78
N ASP A 52 -2.07 -1.42 7.93
CA ASP A 52 -1.44 -2.73 8.10
C ASP A 52 -2.07 -3.81 7.20
N ARG A 53 -3.41 -3.83 7.13
CA ARG A 53 -4.15 -4.69 6.19
C ARG A 53 -3.80 -4.40 4.72
N ALA A 54 -3.67 -3.12 4.35
CA ALA A 54 -3.30 -2.73 3.00
C ALA A 54 -1.88 -3.20 2.64
N LEU A 55 -0.92 -3.12 3.56
CA LEU A 55 0.43 -3.67 3.38
C LEU A 55 0.41 -5.18 3.17
N HIS A 56 -0.34 -5.91 3.99
CA HIS A 56 -0.47 -7.35 3.86
C HIS A 56 -1.07 -7.76 2.51
N ALA A 57 -2.08 -7.03 2.05
CA ALA A 57 -2.69 -7.25 0.74
C ALA A 57 -1.70 -6.99 -0.42
N LEU A 58 -0.92 -5.90 -0.35
CA LEU A 58 0.11 -5.60 -1.36
C LEU A 58 1.19 -6.69 -1.43
N PHE A 59 1.66 -7.18 -0.28
CA PHE A 59 2.63 -8.26 -0.22
C PHE A 59 2.10 -9.56 -0.82
N THR A 60 0.83 -9.88 -0.55
CA THR A 60 0.17 -11.07 -1.13
C THR A 60 -0.01 -10.94 -2.64
N LEU A 61 -0.33 -9.74 -3.14
CA LEU A 61 -0.48 -9.46 -4.57
C LEU A 61 0.84 -9.67 -5.32
N GLU A 62 1.94 -9.19 -4.75
CA GLU A 62 3.29 -9.39 -5.29
C GLU A 62 3.66 -10.89 -5.32
N ALA A 63 3.43 -11.59 -4.21
CA ALA A 63 3.74 -13.01 -4.09
C ALA A 63 2.96 -13.88 -5.10
N ARG A 64 1.67 -13.59 -5.30
CA ARG A 64 0.81 -14.30 -6.28
C ARG A 64 1.27 -14.09 -7.72
N ARG A 65 1.75 -12.89 -8.07
CA ARG A 65 2.19 -12.59 -9.44
C ARG A 65 3.61 -13.04 -9.75
N ARG A 66 4.42 -13.29 -8.73
CA ARG A 66 5.75 -13.90 -8.89
C ARG A 66 5.68 -15.42 -9.08
N SER A 67 4.53 -16.03 -8.78
CA SER A 67 4.28 -17.47 -8.88
C SER A 67 3.40 -17.87 -10.08
N ALA A 68 2.99 -16.90 -10.91
CA ALA A 68 2.26 -17.10 -12.18
C ALA A 68 3.20 -16.85 -13.37
#